data_AF-A0A5N8ZHW0-F1
#
_entry.id   AF-A0A5N8ZHW0-F1
#
_cell.length_a   1.000
_cell.length_b   1.000
_cell.length_c   1.000
_cell.angle_alpha   90.00
_cell.angle_beta   90.00
_cell.angle_gamma   90.00
#
_symmetry.space_group_name_H-M   'P 1'
#
loop_
_entity.id
_entity.type
_entity.pdbx_description
1 polymer ?
#
loop_
_entity_poly.entity_id
_entity_poly.type
_entity_poly.pdbx_seq_one_letter_code
_entity_poly.pdbx_strand_id
1 'polypeptide(L)' 'MIGCEGNDPSLPYLVERVGAAPFAYSSDYPHEVDYPSAMHEVKETLQSELLDDDAKRAILGDNARRFYKLPK' A
#
# COMPACT_ATOMS: atom_id res chain seq x y z
N MET A 1 1.67 -8.68 8.75
CA MET A 1 1.52 -7.64 7.70
C MET A 1 0.49 -6.65 8.21
N ILE A 2 0.66 -5.36 7.92
CA ILE A 2 -0.21 -4.27 8.34
C ILE A 2 -0.88 -3.72 7.09
N GLY A 3 -2.21 -3.67 7.08
CA GLY A 3 -2.98 -3.05 5.99
C GLY A 3 -2.84 -1.54 6.04
N CYS A 4 -2.73 -0.90 4.89
CA CYS A 4 -2.77 0.55 4.75
C CYS A 4 -3.57 0.95 3.51
N GLU A 5 -4.20 2.12 3.59
CA GLU A 5 -5.02 2.70 2.51
C GLU A 5 -4.24 3.78 1.77
N GLY A 6 -4.72 4.19 0.59
CA GLY A 6 -3.92 4.97 -0.36
C GLY A 6 -3.40 6.32 0.14
N ASN A 7 -4.20 7.03 0.95
CA ASN A 7 -3.88 8.37 1.44
C ASN A 7 -3.69 8.42 2.95
N ASP A 8 -3.27 7.31 3.58
CA ASP A 8 -2.92 7.34 5.00
C ASP A 8 -1.73 8.30 5.21
N PRO A 9 -1.94 9.48 5.85
CA PRO A 9 -0.90 10.50 5.98
C PRO A 9 0.23 10.05 6.92
N SER A 10 0.01 9.00 7.71
CA SER A 10 1.02 8.41 8.58
C SER A 10 1.95 7.46 7.85
N LEU A 11 1.55 6.93 6.69
CA LEU A 11 2.28 5.88 5.99
C LEU A 11 3.72 6.30 5.63
N PRO A 12 4.00 7.48 5.05
CA PRO A 12 5.38 7.88 4.74
C PRO A 12 6.26 8.00 6.00
N TYR A 13 5.73 8.59 7.06
CA TYR A 13 6.42 8.74 8.34
C TYR A 13 6.77 7.37 8.99
N LEU A 14 5.88 6.39 8.83
CA LEU A 14 6.10 5.03 9.32
C LEU A 14 7.12 4.29 8.45
N VAL A 15 7.00 4.39 7.12
CA VAL A 15 7.97 3.80 6.18
C VAL A 15 9.38 4.32 6.43
N GLU A 16 9.55 5.61 6.69
CA GLU A 16 10.85 6.20 7.04
C GLU A 16 11.49 5.56 8.29
N ARG A 17 10.68 5.16 9.29
CA ARG A 17 11.17 4.62 10.57
C ARG A 17 11.38 3.12 10.58
N VAL A 18 10.48 2.37 9.95
CA VAL A 18 10.45 0.90 10.07
C VAL A 18 10.60 0.18 8.73
N GLY A 19 10.76 0.93 7.64
CA GLY A 19 10.80 0.43 6.27
C GLY A 19 9.41 0.07 5.73
N ALA A 20 9.33 -0.15 4.42
CA ALA A 20 8.08 -0.50 3.74
C ALA A 20 7.68 -1.99 3.90
N ALA A 21 8.59 -2.86 4.33
CA ALA A 21 8.40 -4.31 4.38
C ALA A 21 7.19 -4.86 5.18
N PRO A 22 6.69 -4.20 6.26
CA PRO A 22 5.54 -4.73 7.00
C PRO A 22 4.19 -4.33 6.41
N PHE A 23 4.13 -3.35 5.49
CA PHE A 23 2.90 -2.76 4.99
C PHE A 23 2.40 -3.40 3.69
N ALA A 24 1.09 -3.43 3.49
CA ALA A 24 0.46 -3.79 2.22
C ALA A 24 -0.83 -3.00 2.01
N TYR A 25 -1.07 -2.59 0.77
CA TYR A 25 -2.32 -1.94 0.41
C TYR A 25 -3.52 -2.86 0.66
N SER A 26 -4.56 -2.31 1.29
CA SER A 26 -5.83 -2.99 1.54
C SER A 26 -6.96 -2.00 1.35
N SER A 27 -7.87 -2.26 0.42
CA SER A 27 -8.99 -1.34 0.13
C SER A 27 -10.21 -1.56 1.04
N ASP A 28 -10.26 -2.67 1.77
CA ASP A 28 -11.45 -3.13 2.50
C ASP A 28 -12.75 -3.07 1.67
N TYR A 29 -12.65 -3.37 0.37
CA TYR A 29 -13.81 -3.47 -0.50
C TYR A 29 -14.61 -4.74 -0.14
N PRO A 30 -15.95 -4.68 -0.03
CA PRO A 30 -16.83 -3.55 -0.34
C PRO A 30 -17.29 -2.74 0.89
N HIS A 31 -16.60 -2.84 2.03
CA HIS A 31 -17.05 -2.23 3.29
C HIS A 31 -16.81 -0.71 3.32
N GLU A 32 -15.61 -0.26 2.98
CA GLU A 32 -15.22 1.17 3.09
C GLU A 32 -15.33 1.90 1.75
N VAL A 33 -15.04 1.23 0.64
CA VAL A 33 -14.96 1.86 -0.69
C VAL A 33 -15.59 1.02 -1.79
N ASP A 34 -15.92 1.68 -2.90
CA ASP A 34 -16.24 1.02 -4.17
C ASP A 34 -14.99 0.79 -5.05
N TYR A 35 -15.17 0.07 -6.16
CA TYR A 35 -14.05 -0.23 -7.06
C TYR A 35 -13.37 1.02 -7.65
N PRO A 36 -14.11 2.03 -8.17
CA PRO A 36 -13.50 3.29 -8.61
C PRO A 36 -12.64 3.97 -7.54
N SER A 37 -13.11 4.00 -6.30
CA SER A 37 -12.42 4.63 -5.17
C SER A 37 -11.17 3.83 -4.77
N ALA A 38 -11.26 2.49 -4.71
CA ALA A 38 -10.09 1.63 -4.50
C ALA A 38 -9.00 1.83 -5.58
N MET A 39 -9.41 2.07 -6.83
CA MET A 39 -8.45 2.36 -7.91
C MET A 39 -7.88 3.78 -7.83
N HIS A 40 -8.59 4.71 -7.21
CA HIS A 40 -8.10 6.05 -6.93
C HIS A 40 -6.99 6.01 -5.87
N GLU A 41 -7.20 5.29 -4.77
CA GLU A 41 -6.22 5.11 -3.69
C GLU A 41 -4.90 4.47 -4.17
N VAL A 42 -4.99 3.48 -5.06
CA VAL A 42 -3.80 2.90 -5.70
C VAL A 42 -3.02 3.97 -6.48
N LYS A 43 -3.71 4.88 -7.19
CA LYS A 43 -3.07 5.97 -7.93
C LYS A 43 -2.45 6.99 -6.99
N GLU A 44 -3.12 7.34 -5.89
CA GLU A 44 -2.56 8.24 -4.86
C GLU A 44 -1.24 7.69 -4.31
N THR A 45 -1.20 6.40 -3.97
CA THR A 45 0.02 5.72 -3.50
C THR A 45 1.14 5.81 -4.55
N LEU A 46 0.82 5.57 -5.83
CA LEU A 46 1.78 5.67 -6.94
C LEU A 46 2.31 7.10 -7.15
N GLN A 47 1.45 8.10 -6.93
CA GLN A 47 1.74 9.52 -7.11
C GLN A 47 2.43 10.17 -5.91
N SER A 48 2.46 9.50 -4.74
CA SER A 48 3.14 10.00 -3.55
C SER A 48 4.61 10.32 -3.82
N GLU A 49 5.02 11.57 -3.61
CA GLU A 49 6.43 11.98 -3.68
C GLU A 49 7.21 11.67 -2.40
N LEU A 50 6.49 11.24 -1.34
CA LEU A 50 7.06 10.90 -0.03
C LEU A 50 7.46 9.42 0.09
N LEU A 51 7.12 8.61 -0.92
CA LEU A 51 7.50 7.20 -1.03
C LEU A 51 8.38 7.03 -2.26
N ASP A 52 9.48 6.31 -2.11
CA ASP A 52 10.28 5.89 -3.25
C ASP A 52 9.61 4.74 -4.04
N ASP A 53 10.15 4.46 -5.22
CA ASP A 53 9.58 3.44 -6.12
C ASP A 53 9.58 2.03 -5.51
N ASP A 54 10.55 1.71 -4.66
CA ASP A 54 10.67 0.39 -4.04
C ASP A 54 9.65 0.22 -2.91
N ALA A 55 9.42 1.27 -2.11
CA ALA A 55 8.35 1.31 -1.13
C ALA A 55 6.98 1.18 -1.81
N LYS A 56 6.74 1.88 -2.92
CA LYS A 56 5.49 1.77 -3.69
C LYS A 56 5.26 0.34 -4.19
N ARG A 57 6.28 -0.31 -4.79
CA ARG A 57 6.19 -1.71 -5.23
C ARG A 57 5.95 -2.67 -4.08
N ALA A 58 6.65 -2.47 -2.96
CA ALA A 58 6.50 -3.27 -1.76
C ALA A 58 5.06 -3.23 -1.22
N ILE A 59 4.53 -2.02 -1.02
CA ILE A 59 3.20 -1.78 -0.45
C ILE A 59 2.09 -2.25 -1.40
N LEU A 60 2.18 -1.94 -2.70
CA LEU A 60 1.11 -2.24 -3.66
C LEU A 60 1.06 -3.71 -4.11
N GLY A 61 2.04 -4.55 -3.76
CA GLY A 61 1.92 -5.96 -4.09
C GLY A 61 3.04 -6.89 -3.63
N ASP A 62 4.31 -6.45 -3.60
CA ASP A 62 5.40 -7.41 -3.37
C ASP A 62 5.40 -7.96 -1.93
N ASN A 63 5.03 -7.15 -0.94
CA ASN A 63 4.90 -7.62 0.43
C ASN A 63 3.75 -8.63 0.59
N ALA A 64 2.59 -8.34 0.00
CA ALA A 64 1.46 -9.28 0.00
C ALA A 64 1.84 -10.58 -0.70
N ARG A 65 2.51 -10.50 -1.86
CA ARG A 65 2.99 -11.66 -2.61
C ARG A 65 3.95 -12.50 -1.79
N ARG A 66 4.92 -11.88 -1.11
CA ARG A 66 5.88 -12.56 -0.24
C ARG A 66 5.19 -13.19 0.98
N PHE A 67 4.30 -12.45 1.64
CA PHE A 67 3.64 -12.88 2.87
C PHE A 67 2.67 -14.04 2.63
N TYR A 68 1.85 -13.95 1.59
CA TYR A 68 0.86 -14.96 1.22
C TYR A 68 1.40 -16.04 0.26
N LYS A 69 2.68 -15.97 -0.14
CA LYS A 69 3.32 -16.89 -1.09
C LYS A 69 2.58 -16.98 -2.43
N LEU A 70 2.13 -15.82 -2.94
CA LEU A 70 1.42 -15.75 -4.23
C LEU A 70 2.41 -15.93 -5.40
N PRO A 71 1.97 -16.54 -6.52
CA PRO A 71 2.79 -16.63 -7.73
C PRO A 71 3.16 -15.23 -8.23
N LYS A 72 4.23 -15.10 -9.03
CA LYS A 72 4.58 -13.84 -9.68
C LYS A 72 3.64 -13.52 -10.82
#